data_AF-A0A450U582-F1
#
_entry.id   AF-A0A450U582-F1
#
_cell.length_a   1.000
_cell.length_b   1.000
_cell.length_c   1.000
_cell.angle_alpha   90.00
_cell.angle_beta   90.00
_cell.angle_gamma   90.00
#
_symmetry.space_group_name_H-M   'P 1'
#
loop_
_entity.id
_entity.type
_entity.pdbx_description
1 polymer ?
#
loop_
_entity_poly.entity_id
_entity_poly.type
_entity_poly.pdbx_seq_one_letter_code
_entity_poly.pdbx_strand_id
1 'polypeptide(L)'
;MNTSPIPKQQAHQRRIGMGMIAGAWIVLLGLLTMYFNDWLYDQENPNQQPLGISMGNGIREVPLARNRQGHYMATGTINGRTARFLLDTGATTVSVPADLARSLRLPIGLAATAWTANGPITTYDTRLDEVRIGNILLRNVRANINPRMRSGEVLLGMSFLKRIEFAQQGDTLTLRQSEMK
;
A
#
# COMPACT_ATOMS: atom_id res chain seq x y z
N MET A 1 -22.15 80.14 -15.61
CA MET A 1 -22.69 78.89 -15.04
C MET A 1 -21.58 77.84 -15.00
N ASN A 2 -21.39 77.23 -13.85
CA ASN A 2 -20.36 76.23 -13.54
C ASN A 2 -20.91 74.83 -13.82
N THR A 3 -20.21 74.00 -14.61
CA THR A 3 -20.49 72.56 -14.70
C THR A 3 -19.19 71.79 -14.54
N SER A 4 -18.93 71.38 -13.30
CA SER A 4 -17.85 70.47 -12.95
C SER A 4 -17.99 69.12 -13.67
N PRO A 5 -16.90 68.47 -14.10
CA PRO A 5 -16.95 67.13 -14.66
C PRO A 5 -17.17 66.10 -13.55
N ILE A 6 -18.04 65.11 -13.83
CA ILE A 6 -18.24 63.94 -12.98
C ILE A 6 -16.98 63.06 -13.03
N PRO A 7 -16.34 62.71 -11.91
CA PRO A 7 -15.20 61.80 -11.94
C PRO A 7 -15.69 60.37 -12.13
N LYS A 8 -15.39 59.77 -13.29
CA LYS A 8 -15.43 58.31 -13.46
C LYS A 8 -14.18 57.71 -12.81
N GLN A 9 -14.24 57.43 -11.52
CA GLN A 9 -13.22 56.64 -10.85
C GLN A 9 -13.84 55.39 -10.23
N GLN A 10 -13.07 54.30 -10.27
CA GLN A 10 -13.28 52.99 -9.64
C GLN A 10 -13.91 51.89 -10.52
N ALA A 11 -13.19 51.45 -11.54
CA ALA A 11 -13.41 50.11 -12.10
C ALA A 11 -12.12 49.37 -12.50
N HIS A 12 -10.95 49.74 -11.95
CA HIS A 12 -9.69 49.11 -12.35
C HIS A 12 -8.84 48.53 -11.21
N GLN A 13 -9.14 48.83 -9.94
CA GLN A 13 -8.31 48.38 -8.81
C GLN A 13 -8.71 47.01 -8.23
N ARG A 14 -9.85 46.44 -8.63
CA ARG A 14 -10.40 45.19 -8.06
C ARG A 14 -9.94 43.89 -8.74
N ARG A 15 -9.30 43.95 -9.91
CA ARG A 15 -8.98 42.74 -10.69
C ARG A 15 -7.70 42.02 -10.24
N ILE A 16 -6.69 42.76 -9.79
CA ILE A 16 -5.38 42.19 -9.41
C ILE A 16 -5.47 41.48 -8.05
N GLY A 17 -6.18 42.07 -7.07
CA GLY A 17 -6.38 41.46 -5.74
C GLY A 17 -7.17 40.15 -5.79
N MET A 18 -8.18 40.06 -6.65
CA MET A 18 -9.00 38.86 -6.79
C MET A 18 -8.22 37.68 -7.37
N GLY A 19 -7.34 37.92 -8.35
CA GLY A 19 -6.46 36.90 -8.92
C GLY A 19 -5.42 36.40 -7.93
N MET A 20 -4.81 37.29 -7.13
CA MET A 20 -3.86 36.90 -6.09
C MET A 20 -4.51 36.09 -4.97
N ILE A 21 -5.73 36.46 -4.55
CA ILE A 21 -6.50 35.69 -3.56
C ILE A 21 -6.85 34.30 -4.10
N ALA A 22 -7.33 34.21 -5.35
CA ALA A 22 -7.61 32.92 -5.97
C ALA A 22 -6.34 32.05 -6.09
N GLY A 23 -5.21 32.64 -6.48
CA GLY A 23 -3.91 31.96 -6.50
C GLY A 23 -3.47 31.47 -5.12
N ALA A 24 -3.63 32.30 -4.08
CA ALA A 24 -3.34 31.92 -2.70
C ALA A 24 -4.22 30.77 -2.22
N TRP A 25 -5.51 30.75 -2.57
CA TRP A 25 -6.40 29.62 -2.28
C TRP A 25 -6.00 28.34 -3.01
N ILE A 26 -5.59 28.42 -4.27
CA ILE A 26 -5.10 27.25 -5.02
C ILE A 26 -3.84 26.68 -4.37
N VAL A 27 -2.89 27.54 -4.02
CA VAL A 27 -1.66 27.12 -3.33
C VAL A 27 -1.98 26.51 -1.96
N LEU A 28 -2.84 27.16 -1.16
CA LEU A 28 -3.26 26.67 0.14
C LEU A 28 -3.98 25.30 0.04
N LEU A 29 -4.91 25.16 -0.91
CA LEU A 29 -5.62 23.89 -1.15
C LEU A 29 -4.66 22.80 -1.65
N GLY A 30 -3.69 23.15 -2.49
CA GLY A 30 -2.65 22.23 -2.94
C GLY A 30 -1.79 21.72 -1.77
N LEU A 31 -1.33 22.62 -0.90
CA LEU A 31 -0.57 22.27 0.30
C LEU A 31 -1.39 21.44 1.29
N LEU A 32 -2.65 21.81 1.53
CA LEU A 32 -3.55 21.03 2.38
C LEU A 32 -3.80 19.64 1.83
N THR A 33 -3.96 19.52 0.51
CA THR A 33 -4.16 18.23 -0.16
C THR A 33 -2.91 17.35 -0.03
N MET A 34 -1.71 17.91 -0.21
CA MET A 34 -0.46 17.18 0.02
C MET A 34 -0.36 16.70 1.48
N TYR A 35 -0.61 17.60 2.45
CA TYR A 35 -0.56 17.27 3.87
C TYR A 35 -1.59 16.21 4.28
N PHE A 36 -2.84 16.33 3.84
CA PHE A 36 -3.88 15.36 4.16
C PHE A 36 -3.69 14.01 3.44
N ASN A 37 -3.13 14.02 2.23
CA ASN A 37 -2.83 12.80 1.50
C ASN A 37 -1.79 11.96 2.25
N ASP A 38 -0.68 12.56 2.69
CA ASP A 38 0.35 11.86 3.45
C ASP A 38 -0.18 11.33 4.80
N TRP A 39 -1.01 12.11 5.49
CA TRP A 39 -1.67 11.69 6.73
C TRP A 39 -2.67 10.53 6.56
N LEU A 40 -3.27 10.38 5.38
CA LEU A 40 -4.14 9.24 5.04
C LEU A 40 -3.33 7.98 4.74
N TYR A 41 -2.17 8.12 4.07
CA TYR A 41 -1.27 6.99 3.79
C TYR A 41 -0.72 6.34 5.06
N ASP A 42 -0.34 7.14 6.06
CA ASP A 42 0.15 6.64 7.34
C ASP A 42 -0.93 5.89 8.14
N GLN A 43 -2.20 6.26 7.96
CA GLN A 43 -3.32 5.56 8.61
C GLN A 43 -3.67 4.24 7.96
N GLU A 44 -3.44 4.11 6.65
CA GLU A 44 -3.71 2.88 5.92
C GLU A 44 -2.65 1.82 6.23
N ASN A 45 -1.37 2.19 6.22
CA ASN A 45 -0.26 1.29 6.52
C ASN A 45 0.66 1.84 7.62
N PRO A 46 0.45 1.50 8.90
CA PRO A 46 1.34 1.91 9.98
C PRO A 46 2.69 1.16 9.97
N ASN A 47 2.87 0.14 9.11
CA ASN A 47 4.07 -0.69 9.05
C ASN A 47 4.84 -0.45 7.74
N GLN A 48 5.17 0.81 7.44
CA GLN A 48 5.94 1.16 6.23
C GLN A 48 7.41 0.75 6.31
N GLN A 49 7.95 0.68 7.53
CA GLN A 49 9.31 0.24 7.80
C GLN A 49 9.26 -0.79 8.92
N PRO A 50 8.76 -2.02 8.65
CA PRO A 50 8.61 -3.03 9.67
C PRO A 50 9.98 -3.41 10.23
N LEU A 51 10.23 -3.07 11.50
CA LEU A 51 11.49 -3.35 12.18
C LEU A 51 11.57 -4.84 12.50
N GLY A 52 12.62 -5.48 11.99
CA GLY A 52 12.91 -6.87 12.28
C GLY A 52 13.78 -7.01 13.53
N ILE A 53 13.35 -7.82 14.48
CA ILE A 53 14.12 -8.23 15.64
C ILE A 53 14.77 -9.58 15.31
N SER A 54 16.08 -9.68 15.47
CA SER A 54 16.81 -10.95 15.32
C SER A 54 17.28 -11.42 16.69
N MET A 55 16.85 -12.61 17.09
CA MET A 55 17.30 -13.26 18.31
C MET A 55 18.53 -14.12 18.03
N GLY A 56 19.40 -14.29 19.04
CA GLY A 56 20.67 -15.01 18.90
C GLY A 56 20.56 -16.51 18.55
N ASN A 57 19.34 -17.06 18.52
CA ASN A 57 19.03 -18.44 18.17
C ASN A 57 18.58 -18.62 16.71
N GLY A 58 18.76 -17.61 15.84
CA GLY A 58 18.34 -17.66 14.44
C GLY A 58 16.84 -17.38 14.23
N ILE A 59 16.11 -16.99 15.28
CA ILE A 59 14.72 -16.55 15.18
C ILE A 59 14.67 -15.09 14.74
N ARG A 60 13.79 -14.81 13.77
CA ARG A 60 13.51 -13.47 13.26
C ARG A 60 12.05 -13.13 13.51
N GLU A 61 11.81 -11.99 14.13
CA GLU A 61 10.47 -11.51 14.44
C GLU A 61 10.21 -10.14 13.82
N VAL A 62 8.98 -9.94 13.36
CA VAL A 62 8.50 -8.66 12.84
C VAL A 62 7.13 -8.37 13.47
N PRO A 63 7.06 -7.45 14.45
CA PRO A 63 5.78 -6.97 14.95
C PRO A 63 5.13 -6.04 13.93
N LEU A 64 3.84 -6.24 13.68
CA LEU A 64 3.01 -5.42 12.80
C LEU A 64 1.86 -4.82 13.61
N ALA A 65 1.72 -3.51 13.57
CA ALA A 65 0.59 -2.79 14.12
C ALA A 65 -0.64 -2.94 13.21
N ARG A 66 -1.81 -3.13 13.81
CA ARG A 66 -3.11 -3.10 13.12
C ARG A 66 -3.40 -1.68 12.65
N ASN A 67 -3.90 -1.52 11.42
CA ASN A 67 -4.37 -0.24 10.92
C ASN A 67 -5.77 0.12 11.47
N ARG A 68 -6.26 1.32 11.17
CA ARG A 68 -7.57 1.79 11.69
C ARG A 68 -8.78 1.00 11.16
N GLN A 69 -8.62 0.32 10.02
CA GLN A 69 -9.64 -0.53 9.41
C GLN A 69 -9.65 -1.95 10.00
N GLY A 70 -8.71 -2.25 10.88
CA GLY A 70 -8.60 -3.56 11.51
C GLY A 70 -7.72 -4.56 10.76
N HIS A 71 -7.04 -4.13 9.71
CA HIS A 71 -6.17 -4.95 8.86
C HIS A 71 -4.70 -4.83 9.25
N TYR A 72 -3.91 -5.85 8.90
CA TYR A 72 -2.46 -5.79 8.99
C TYR A 72 -1.88 -5.58 7.60
N MET A 73 -1.35 -4.37 7.39
CA MET A 73 -0.62 -4.01 6.19
C MET A 73 0.86 -3.93 6.50
N ALA A 74 1.72 -4.27 5.54
CA ALA A 74 3.16 -4.12 5.70
C ALA A 74 3.81 -3.74 4.38
N THR A 75 4.75 -2.81 4.41
CA THR A 75 5.63 -2.60 3.27
C THR A 75 6.77 -3.61 3.34
N GLY A 76 7.09 -4.22 2.21
CA GLY A 76 8.24 -5.09 2.08
C GLY A 76 8.70 -5.16 0.63
N THR A 77 9.28 -6.28 0.22
CA THR A 77 9.77 -6.44 -1.16
C THR A 77 9.38 -7.78 -1.77
N ILE A 78 9.07 -7.76 -3.06
CA ILE A 78 8.98 -8.93 -3.93
C ILE A 78 10.13 -8.85 -4.94
N ASN A 79 10.97 -9.87 -5.01
CA ASN A 79 12.11 -9.93 -5.92
C ASN A 79 12.97 -8.64 -5.87
N GLY A 80 13.18 -8.10 -4.66
CA GLY A 80 13.95 -6.88 -4.41
C GLY A 80 13.24 -5.55 -4.74
N ARG A 81 12.00 -5.56 -5.22
CA ARG A 81 11.20 -4.36 -5.50
C ARG A 81 10.14 -4.14 -4.44
N THR A 82 9.95 -2.88 -4.04
CA THR A 82 8.98 -2.50 -3.00
C THR A 82 7.56 -2.93 -3.38
N ALA A 83 6.87 -3.53 -2.42
CA ALA A 83 5.46 -3.90 -2.53
C ALA A 83 4.75 -3.64 -1.20
N ARG A 84 3.48 -3.28 -1.27
CA ARG A 84 2.59 -3.21 -0.10
C ARG A 84 1.86 -4.53 0.02
N PHE A 85 1.85 -5.07 1.22
CA PHE A 85 1.22 -6.33 1.53
C PHE A 85 0.03 -6.12 2.46
N LEU A 86 -1.08 -6.77 2.15
CA LEU A 86 -2.21 -6.96 3.06
C LEU A 86 -2.20 -8.42 3.50
N LEU A 87 -2.12 -8.67 4.81
CA LEU A 87 -2.19 -10.03 5.33
C LEU A 87 -3.62 -10.54 5.25
N ASP A 88 -3.82 -11.66 4.55
CA ASP A 88 -5.12 -12.26 4.30
C ASP A 88 -5.07 -13.77 4.55
N THR A 89 -5.53 -14.19 5.73
CA THR A 89 -5.61 -15.62 6.11
C THR A 89 -6.66 -16.39 5.33
N GLY A 90 -7.59 -15.71 4.65
CA GLY A 90 -8.61 -16.32 3.78
C GLY A 90 -8.07 -16.67 2.39
N ALA A 91 -6.98 -16.04 1.95
CA ALA A 91 -6.37 -16.32 0.66
C ALA A 91 -5.51 -17.60 0.70
N THR A 92 -5.73 -18.52 -0.24
CA THR A 92 -4.95 -19.77 -0.31
C THR A 92 -3.49 -19.55 -0.74
N THR A 93 -3.25 -18.58 -1.62
CA THR A 93 -1.93 -18.24 -2.14
C THR A 93 -1.73 -16.72 -2.11
N VAL A 94 -0.48 -16.27 -2.19
CA VAL A 94 -0.17 -14.85 -2.41
C VAL A 94 -0.82 -14.40 -3.72
N SER A 95 -1.56 -13.29 -3.72
CA SER A 95 -2.23 -12.77 -4.91
C SER A 95 -1.65 -11.42 -5.29
N VAL A 96 -1.12 -11.34 -6.52
CA VAL A 96 -0.40 -10.18 -7.04
C VAL A 96 -1.25 -9.48 -8.11
N PRO A 97 -1.45 -8.15 -8.03
CA PRO A 97 -2.07 -7.38 -9.10
C PRO A 97 -1.37 -7.54 -10.45
N ALA A 98 -2.12 -7.56 -11.54
CA ALA A 98 -1.55 -7.81 -12.87
C ALA A 98 -0.58 -6.72 -13.37
N ASP A 99 -0.82 -5.46 -12.99
CA ASP A 99 0.05 -4.32 -13.25
C ASP A 99 1.40 -4.47 -12.50
N LEU A 100 1.36 -4.83 -11.22
CA LEU A 100 2.56 -5.10 -10.44
C LEU A 100 3.31 -6.31 -10.99
N ALA A 101 2.62 -7.41 -11.28
CA ALA A 101 3.22 -8.61 -11.87
C ALA A 101 3.95 -8.31 -13.19
N ARG A 102 3.38 -7.43 -14.03
CA ARG A 102 4.02 -6.96 -15.27
C ARG A 102 5.28 -6.14 -14.99
N SER A 103 5.23 -5.22 -14.03
CA SER A 103 6.39 -4.40 -13.65
C SER A 103 7.55 -5.23 -13.08
N LEU A 104 7.21 -6.30 -12.35
CA LEU A 104 8.13 -7.27 -11.77
C LEU A 104 8.59 -8.33 -12.78
N ARG A 105 7.98 -8.38 -13.98
CA ARG A 105 8.20 -9.40 -15.02
C ARG A 105 8.01 -10.83 -14.48
N LEU A 106 6.99 -11.03 -13.66
CA LEU A 106 6.69 -12.34 -13.10
C LEU A 106 6.32 -13.33 -14.21
N PRO A 107 6.74 -14.61 -14.10
CA PRO A 107 6.36 -15.62 -15.05
C PRO A 107 4.84 -15.87 -14.98
N ILE A 108 4.19 -15.95 -16.13
CA ILE A 108 2.76 -16.24 -16.22
C ILE A 108 2.61 -17.75 -16.45
N GLY A 109 2.02 -18.44 -15.49
CA GLY A 109 1.73 -19.86 -15.54
C GLY A 109 0.32 -20.16 -16.04
N LEU A 110 -0.19 -21.32 -15.65
CA LEU A 110 -1.51 -21.81 -16.04
C LEU A 110 -2.62 -20.94 -15.46
N ALA A 111 -3.72 -20.82 -16.21
CA ALA A 111 -4.94 -20.21 -15.71
C ALA A 111 -5.57 -21.10 -14.63
N ALA A 112 -6.03 -20.49 -13.55
CA ALA A 112 -6.70 -21.14 -12.43
C ALA A 112 -7.91 -20.32 -11.98
N THR A 113 -8.95 -21.00 -11.52
CA THR A 113 -10.12 -20.35 -10.94
C THR A 113 -9.89 -20.09 -9.47
N ALA A 114 -9.92 -18.81 -9.06
CA ALA A 114 -9.90 -18.40 -7.67
C ALA A 114 -11.32 -18.02 -7.22
N TRP A 115 -11.71 -18.46 -6.02
CA TRP A 115 -13.00 -18.12 -5.43
C TRP A 115 -12.84 -16.90 -4.53
N THR A 116 -13.63 -15.86 -4.81
CA THR A 116 -13.64 -14.62 -4.02
C THR A 116 -15.03 -14.36 -3.49
N ALA A 117 -15.15 -13.38 -2.58
CA ALA A 117 -16.46 -12.92 -2.09
C ALA A 117 -17.40 -12.45 -3.21
N ASN A 118 -16.85 -11.95 -4.33
CA ASN A 118 -17.61 -11.47 -5.49
C ASN A 118 -17.80 -12.57 -6.56
N GLY A 119 -17.58 -13.84 -6.20
CA GLY A 119 -17.67 -14.98 -7.11
C GLY A 119 -16.33 -15.45 -7.66
N PRO A 120 -16.34 -16.45 -8.55
CA PRO A 120 -15.14 -17.00 -9.16
C PRO A 120 -14.52 -16.02 -10.15
N ILE A 121 -13.20 -15.99 -10.17
CA ILE A 121 -12.40 -15.19 -11.12
C ILE A 121 -11.29 -16.06 -11.71
N THR A 122 -10.84 -15.71 -12.92
CA THR A 122 -9.63 -16.29 -13.51
C THR A 122 -8.39 -15.58 -12.97
N THR A 123 -7.44 -16.37 -12.51
CA THR A 123 -6.09 -15.96 -12.08
C THR A 123 -5.06 -16.78 -12.84
N TYR A 124 -3.78 -16.40 -12.77
CA TYR A 124 -2.70 -17.12 -13.42
C TYR A 124 -1.64 -17.49 -12.40
N ASP A 125 -1.22 -18.76 -12.36
CA ASP A 125 -0.18 -19.20 -11.43
C ASP A 125 1.13 -18.45 -11.66
N THR A 126 1.87 -18.17 -10.60
CA THR A 126 3.22 -17.60 -10.68
C THR A 126 4.07 -18.01 -9.48
N ARG A 127 5.35 -17.61 -9.53
CA ARG A 127 6.31 -17.82 -8.44
C ARG A 127 7.05 -16.54 -8.14
N LEU A 128 7.19 -16.27 -6.85
CA LEU A 128 7.98 -15.17 -6.33
C LEU A 128 9.31 -15.77 -5.84
N ASP A 129 10.41 -15.29 -6.39
CA ASP A 129 11.75 -15.78 -6.05
C ASP A 129 12.05 -15.48 -4.59
N GLU A 130 11.64 -14.29 -4.15
CA GLU A 130 11.85 -13.80 -2.80
C GLU A 130 10.71 -12.86 -2.38
N VAL A 131 10.20 -13.09 -1.17
CA VAL A 131 9.30 -12.18 -0.46
C VAL A 131 9.94 -11.83 0.88
N ARG A 132 10.09 -10.53 1.14
CA ARG A 132 10.72 -10.02 2.37
C ARG A 132 9.79 -9.04 3.08
N ILE A 133 9.67 -9.17 4.39
CA ILE A 133 9.00 -8.23 5.29
C ILE A 133 9.93 -8.04 6.49
N GLY A 134 10.40 -6.81 6.71
CA GLY A 134 11.44 -6.55 7.71
C GLY A 134 12.67 -7.43 7.49
N ASN A 135 13.06 -8.19 8.50
CA ASN A 135 14.16 -9.16 8.43
C ASN A 135 13.72 -10.59 8.03
N ILE A 136 12.41 -10.85 7.87
CA ILE A 136 11.88 -12.15 7.45
C ILE A 136 11.99 -12.27 5.93
N LEU A 137 12.50 -13.41 5.47
CA LEU A 137 12.73 -13.66 4.05
C LEU A 137 12.31 -15.08 3.68
N LEU A 138 11.35 -15.18 2.78
CA LEU A 138 10.92 -16.46 2.20
C LEU A 138 11.27 -16.50 0.72
N ARG A 139 11.84 -17.64 0.29
CA ARG A 139 12.16 -17.90 -1.11
C ARG A 139 11.15 -18.83 -1.76
N ASN A 140 11.02 -18.73 -3.09
CA ASN A 140 10.18 -19.61 -3.91
C ASN A 140 8.73 -19.69 -3.39
N VAL A 141 8.10 -18.53 -3.21
CA VAL A 141 6.72 -18.43 -2.70
C VAL A 141 5.74 -18.65 -3.85
N ARG A 142 4.79 -19.57 -3.65
CA ARG A 142 3.70 -19.79 -4.62
C ARG A 142 2.76 -18.59 -4.60
N ALA A 143 2.42 -18.07 -5.77
CA ALA A 143 1.52 -16.94 -5.91
C ALA A 143 0.61 -17.11 -7.13
N ASN A 144 -0.36 -16.23 -7.27
CA ASN A 144 -1.15 -16.04 -8.47
C ASN A 144 -1.12 -14.58 -8.91
N ILE A 145 -1.35 -14.34 -10.19
CA ILE A 145 -1.58 -13.03 -10.79
C ILE A 145 -3.10 -12.86 -10.91
N ASN A 146 -3.62 -11.79 -10.33
CA ASN A 146 -5.04 -11.47 -10.31
C ASN A 146 -5.33 -10.23 -11.18
N PRO A 147 -5.93 -10.42 -12.39
CA PRO A 147 -6.27 -9.31 -13.28
C PRO A 147 -7.39 -8.39 -12.77
N ARG A 148 -8.19 -8.81 -11.79
CA ARG A 148 -9.29 -8.01 -11.24
C ARG A 148 -8.90 -7.19 -10.01
N MET A 149 -7.69 -7.37 -9.48
CA MET A 149 -7.16 -6.63 -8.35
C MET A 149 -6.69 -5.24 -8.79
N ARG A 150 -7.13 -4.17 -8.10
CA ARG A 150 -6.90 -2.78 -8.49
C ARG A 150 -6.08 -1.95 -7.49
N SER A 151 -5.94 -2.38 -6.23
CA SER A 151 -5.38 -1.55 -5.15
C SER A 151 -3.85 -1.45 -5.14
N GLY A 152 -3.16 -2.09 -6.10
CA GLY A 152 -1.69 -2.17 -6.13
C GLY A 152 -1.08 -2.92 -4.93
N GLU A 153 -1.90 -3.39 -4.00
CA GLU A 153 -1.51 -4.21 -2.85
C GLU A 153 -1.47 -5.68 -3.22
N VAL A 154 -0.55 -6.39 -2.59
CA VAL A 154 -0.41 -7.83 -2.70
C VAL A 154 -1.08 -8.48 -1.50
N LEU A 155 -1.98 -9.42 -1.73
CA LEU A 155 -2.56 -10.21 -0.65
C LEU A 155 -1.57 -11.29 -0.23
N LEU A 156 -1.12 -11.28 1.02
CA LEU A 156 -0.29 -12.33 1.60
C LEU A 156 -1.17 -13.45 2.14
N GLY A 157 -1.38 -14.44 1.28
CA GLY A 157 -2.12 -15.65 1.62
C GLY A 157 -1.30 -16.74 2.28
N MET A 158 -1.95 -17.90 2.45
CA MET A 158 -1.44 -19.04 3.19
C MET A 158 -0.19 -19.71 2.59
N SER A 159 0.13 -19.51 1.31
CA SER A 159 1.40 -19.97 0.73
C SER A 159 2.63 -19.25 1.31
N PHE A 160 2.45 -18.07 1.89
CA PHE A 160 3.43 -17.37 2.71
C PHE A 160 3.19 -17.66 4.19
N LEU A 161 1.97 -17.42 4.68
CA LEU A 161 1.65 -17.44 6.11
C LEU A 161 1.86 -18.81 6.78
N LYS A 162 1.71 -19.94 6.07
CA LYS A 162 1.97 -21.28 6.66
C LYS A 162 3.45 -21.56 6.93
N ARG A 163 4.36 -20.76 6.35
CA ARG A 163 5.82 -20.94 6.47
C ARG A 163 6.43 -20.05 7.54
N ILE A 164 5.59 -19.25 8.19
CA ILE A 164 5.96 -18.43 9.34
C ILE A 164 4.98 -18.76 10.46
N GLU A 165 5.44 -18.58 11.68
CA GLU A 165 4.54 -18.53 12.81
C GLU A 165 3.99 -17.11 12.94
N PHE A 166 2.77 -16.98 13.43
CA PHE A 166 2.22 -15.68 13.75
C PHE A 166 1.36 -15.76 15.01
N ALA A 167 1.45 -14.73 15.84
CA ALA A 167 0.67 -14.61 17.05
C ALA A 167 0.09 -13.20 17.13
N GLN A 168 -1.19 -13.10 17.48
CA GLN A 168 -1.87 -11.83 17.64
C GLN A 168 -2.08 -11.54 19.12
N GLN A 169 -1.63 -10.36 19.57
CA GLN A 169 -1.85 -9.87 20.92
C GLN A 169 -2.35 -8.42 20.83
N GLY A 170 -3.62 -8.20 21.20
CA GLY A 170 -4.29 -6.91 21.02
C GLY A 170 -4.26 -6.45 19.55
N ASP A 171 -3.65 -5.29 19.33
CA ASP A 171 -3.48 -4.65 18.02
C ASP A 171 -2.13 -4.96 17.35
N THR A 172 -1.36 -5.87 17.91
CA THR A 172 -0.08 -6.30 17.32
C THR A 172 -0.17 -7.73 16.81
N LEU A 173 0.29 -7.94 15.58
CA LEU A 173 0.54 -9.25 15.00
C LEU A 173 2.05 -9.44 14.88
N THR A 174 2.60 -10.41 15.60
CA THR A 174 4.02 -10.75 15.50
C THR A 174 4.18 -11.87 14.50
N LEU A 175 4.90 -11.61 13.41
CA LEU A 175 5.37 -12.63 12.47
C LEU A 175 6.70 -13.18 12.97
N ARG A 176 6.87 -14.50 12.95
CA ARG A 176 8.08 -15.17 13.43
C ARG A 176 8.56 -16.21 12.42
N GLN A 177 9.80 -16.08 12.02
CA GLN A 177 10.51 -17.06 11.20
C GLN A 177 11.58 -17.72 12.07
N SER A 178 11.46 -19.03 12.25
CA SER A 178 12.54 -19.87 12.76
C SER A 178 13.34 -20.41 11.58
N GLU A 179 14.67 -20.36 11.67
CA GLU A 179 15.52 -21.14 10.77
C GLU A 179 15.32 -22.63 11.12
N MET A 180 14.36 -23.29 10.47
CA MET A 180 14.29 -24.75 10.52
C MET A 180 15.51 -25.29 9.78
N LYS A 181 16.32 -26.05 10.51
CA LYS A 181 17.51 -26.75 10.00
C LYS A 181 17.14 -27.82 8.97
#